data_AF-A0A6D2K433-F1
#
_entry.id   AF-A0A6D2K433-F1
#
_cell.length_a   1.000
_cell.length_b   1.000
_cell.length_c   1.000
_cell.angle_alpha   90.00
_cell.angle_beta   90.00
_cell.angle_gamma   90.00
#
_symmetry.space_group_name_H-M   'P 1'
#
loop_
_entity.id
_entity.type
_entity.pdbx_description
1 polymer ?
#
loop_
_entity_poly.entity_id
_entity_poly.type
_entity_poly.pdbx_seq_one_letter_code
_entity_poly.pdbx_strand_id
1 'polypeptide(L)'
;MRSLEELSPAENLEIENGLSLVSRVKLCLTIHSLIPTVSKPIDEWQLKRSLIDFLKSSIFPSVTVPEEDIVVRRHRDLKKRKREEPVAHGSLFIRDLGFLEGKKGKKKVDGERDVKELEKKFIDWRRVLVEKMNGIELNLEGVKYKLSVVLPVSDDFERVKKDWEEFYAFGNLGFIDFVQL
;
A
#
# COMPACT_ATOMS: atom_id res chain seq x y z
N MET A 1 -22.24 -8.85 19.09
CA MET A 1 -21.26 -8.36 18.09
C MET A 1 -21.12 -9.42 17.01
N ARG A 2 -21.02 -9.00 15.75
CA ARG A 2 -20.72 -9.91 14.62
C ARG A 2 -19.30 -10.44 14.76
N SER A 3 -19.00 -11.66 14.29
CA SER A 3 -17.60 -12.14 14.28
C SER A 3 -16.78 -11.33 13.27
N LEU A 4 -15.52 -11.05 13.60
CA LEU A 4 -14.58 -10.40 12.68
C LEU A 4 -14.33 -11.25 11.42
N GLU A 5 -14.50 -12.58 11.54
CA GLU A 5 -14.32 -13.54 10.44
C GLU A 5 -15.44 -13.46 9.39
N GLU A 6 -16.57 -12.82 9.73
CA GLU A 6 -17.69 -12.60 8.82
C GLU A 6 -17.58 -11.27 8.05
N LEU A 7 -16.61 -10.42 8.38
CA LEU A 7 -16.46 -9.11 7.77
C LEU A 7 -15.78 -9.20 6.41
N SER A 8 -16.36 -8.52 5.43
CA SER A 8 -15.74 -8.37 4.12
C SER A 8 -14.49 -7.48 4.21
N PRO A 9 -13.43 -7.74 3.41
CA PRO A 9 -12.25 -6.86 3.32
C PRO A 9 -12.57 -5.42 2.90
N ALA A 10 -13.75 -5.16 2.34
CA ALA A 10 -14.22 -3.82 1.93
C ALA A 10 -15.25 -3.20 2.90
N GLU A 11 -15.67 -3.93 3.94
CA GLU A 11 -16.70 -3.49 4.89
C GLU A 11 -16.09 -2.62 6.00
N ASN A 12 -16.76 -1.52 6.31
CA ASN A 12 -16.42 -0.70 7.48
C ASN A 12 -17.14 -1.26 8.71
N LEU A 13 -16.43 -1.38 9.82
CA LEU A 13 -17.02 -1.85 11.08
C LEU A 13 -17.32 -0.65 11.97
N GLU A 14 -18.60 -0.42 12.27
CA GLU A 14 -19.00 0.54 13.28
C GLU A 14 -18.63 0.02 14.68
N ILE A 15 -17.96 0.88 15.45
CA ILE A 15 -17.68 0.71 16.87
C ILE A 15 -18.64 1.61 17.65
N GLU A 16 -18.74 1.39 18.95
CA GLU A 16 -19.48 2.27 19.85
C GLU A 16 -18.97 3.72 19.83
N ASN A 17 -19.85 4.66 20.22
CA ASN A 17 -19.55 6.08 20.34
C ASN A 17 -19.19 6.82 19.03
N GLY A 18 -19.71 6.34 17.90
CA GLY A 18 -19.55 7.01 16.59
C GLY A 18 -18.15 6.82 15.97
N LEU A 19 -17.36 5.89 16.48
CA LEU A 19 -16.11 5.46 15.87
C LEU A 19 -16.39 4.36 14.84
N SER A 20 -15.60 4.33 13.76
CA SER A 20 -15.66 3.25 12.79
C SER A 20 -14.27 2.83 12.34
N LEU A 21 -14.07 1.52 12.17
CA LEU A 21 -12.91 0.99 11.48
C LEU A 21 -13.20 1.04 9.99
N VAL A 22 -12.43 1.87 9.29
CA VAL A 22 -12.51 2.00 7.85
C VAL A 22 -11.46 1.10 7.22
N SER A 23 -11.89 0.19 6.35
CA SER A 23 -10.96 -0.63 5.59
C SER A 23 -10.09 0.24 4.69
N ARG A 24 -8.79 -0.04 4.65
CA ARG A 24 -7.84 0.70 3.83
C ARG A 24 -6.66 -0.14 3.39
N VAL A 25 -6.11 0.19 2.22
CA VAL A 25 -4.78 -0.25 1.79
C VAL A 25 -3.84 0.94 1.81
N LYS A 26 -2.73 0.84 2.54
CA LYS A 26 -1.65 1.83 2.49
C LYS A 26 -0.50 1.32 1.64
N LEU A 27 -0.02 2.18 0.74
CA LEU A 27 1.21 1.97 0.00
C LEU A 27 2.25 3.00 0.43
N CYS A 28 3.47 2.54 0.66
CA CYS A 28 4.63 3.39 0.90
C CYS A 28 5.29 3.73 -0.43
N LEU A 29 5.48 5.02 -0.69
CA LEU A 29 6.06 5.53 -1.93
C LEU A 29 7.47 6.05 -1.64
N THR A 30 8.41 5.72 -2.51
CA THR A 30 9.77 6.28 -2.51
C THR A 30 10.09 6.77 -3.91
N ILE A 31 10.46 8.04 -4.03
CA ILE A 31 10.68 8.67 -5.33
C ILE A 31 12.17 8.91 -5.50
N HIS A 32 12.75 8.30 -6.54
CA HIS A 32 14.14 8.48 -6.92
C HIS A 32 14.23 9.33 -8.18
N SER A 33 15.24 10.20 -8.26
CA SER A 33 15.55 10.88 -9.51
C SER A 33 16.37 9.98 -10.42
N LEU A 34 16.02 9.93 -11.71
CA LEU A 34 16.87 9.29 -12.72
C LEU A 34 18.00 10.22 -13.20
N ILE A 35 17.93 11.50 -12.85
CA ILE A 35 18.97 12.49 -13.13
C ILE A 35 19.82 12.72 -11.87
N PRO A 36 21.17 12.74 -11.97
CA PRO A 36 22.05 12.90 -10.81
C PRO A 36 21.88 14.22 -10.07
N THR A 37 21.60 15.30 -10.80
CA THR A 37 21.58 16.66 -10.24
C THR A 37 20.15 17.17 -10.19
N VAL A 38 19.52 17.08 -9.02
CA VAL A 38 18.21 17.67 -8.76
C VAL A 38 18.37 18.85 -7.82
N SER A 39 18.20 20.05 -8.35
CA SER A 39 18.31 21.30 -7.58
C SER A 39 16.97 21.82 -7.07
N LYS A 40 15.87 21.39 -7.69
CA LYS A 40 14.51 21.82 -7.36
C LYS A 40 13.77 20.72 -6.58
N PRO A 41 12.93 21.09 -5.60
CA PRO A 41 12.03 20.13 -4.98
C PRO A 41 11.07 19.55 -6.03
N ILE A 42 10.65 18.30 -5.83
CA ILE A 42 9.63 17.67 -6.66
C ILE A 42 8.33 18.48 -6.61
N ASP A 43 7.67 18.64 -7.76
CA ASP A 43 6.32 19.17 -7.85
C ASP A 43 5.34 18.12 -7.27
N GLU A 44 4.83 18.42 -6.08
CA GLU A 44 3.90 17.56 -5.35
C GLU A 44 2.54 17.46 -6.06
N TRP A 45 2.05 18.57 -6.62
CA TRP A 45 0.74 18.59 -7.26
C TRP A 45 0.77 17.76 -8.54
N GLN A 46 1.80 17.94 -9.37
CA GLN A 46 1.95 17.14 -10.59
C GLN A 46 2.15 15.66 -10.26
N LEU A 47 2.95 15.33 -9.23
CA LEU A 47 3.12 13.96 -8.76
C LEU A 47 1.78 13.33 -8.35
N LYS A 48 1.00 13.99 -7.49
CA LYS A 48 -0.31 13.49 -7.04
C LYS A 48 -1.23 13.28 -8.23
N ARG A 49 -1.28 14.23 -9.16
CA ARG A 49 -2.12 14.13 -10.34
C ARG A 49 -1.74 12.94 -11.22
N SER A 50 -0.46 12.75 -11.49
CA SER A 50 0.03 11.60 -12.25
C SER A 50 -0.31 10.26 -11.59
N LEU A 51 -0.22 10.17 -10.25
CA LEU A 51 -0.60 8.96 -9.52
C LEU A 51 -2.12 8.69 -9.61
N ILE A 52 -2.95 9.72 -9.42
CA ILE A 52 -4.41 9.60 -9.55
C ILE A 52 -4.79 9.15 -10.96
N ASP A 53 -4.20 9.75 -11.98
CA ASP A 53 -4.48 9.42 -13.38
C ASP A 53 -4.03 7.98 -13.72
N PHE A 54 -2.89 7.53 -13.17
CA PHE A 54 -2.43 6.14 -13.29
C PHE A 54 -3.42 5.15 -12.66
N LEU A 55 -3.85 5.40 -11.41
CA LEU A 55 -4.79 4.53 -10.68
C LEU A 55 -6.14 4.39 -11.40
N LYS A 56 -6.59 5.45 -12.07
CA LYS A 56 -7.83 5.48 -12.85
C LYS A 56 -7.72 4.76 -14.20
N SER A 57 -6.59 4.90 -14.89
CA SER A 57 -6.45 4.48 -16.30
C SER A 57 -5.73 3.13 -16.49
N SER A 58 -4.77 2.82 -15.62
CA SER A 58 -3.78 1.75 -15.85
C SER A 58 -3.97 0.52 -14.96
N ILE A 59 -4.84 0.64 -13.96
CA ILE A 59 -5.18 -0.43 -13.03
C ILE A 59 -6.59 -0.93 -13.32
N PHE A 60 -6.74 -2.25 -13.29
CA PHE A 60 -8.04 -2.90 -13.39
C PHE A 60 -8.25 -3.78 -12.16
N PRO A 61 -9.33 -3.58 -11.39
CA PRO A 61 -10.33 -2.50 -11.53
C PRO A 61 -9.74 -1.11 -11.27
N SER A 62 -10.30 -0.09 -11.93
CA SER A 62 -9.87 1.31 -11.77
C SER A 62 -10.19 1.80 -10.37
N VAL A 63 -9.26 2.53 -9.76
CA VAL A 63 -9.41 3.02 -8.39
C VAL A 63 -9.48 4.54 -8.39
N THR A 64 -10.45 5.08 -7.65
CA THR A 64 -10.52 6.52 -7.39
C THR A 64 -9.91 6.81 -6.03
N VAL A 65 -8.96 7.74 -6.00
CA VAL A 65 -8.31 8.19 -4.77
C VAL A 65 -8.38 9.71 -4.72
N PRO A 66 -8.79 10.28 -3.58
CA PRO A 66 -8.80 11.72 -3.39
C PRO A 66 -7.38 12.25 -3.12
N GLU A 67 -7.13 13.53 -3.37
CA GLU A 67 -5.78 14.10 -3.32
C GLU A 67 -5.19 14.09 -1.88
N GLU A 68 -6.06 14.27 -0.87
CA GLU A 68 -5.74 14.21 0.55
C GLU A 68 -5.26 12.83 1.02
N ASP A 69 -5.61 11.76 0.32
CA ASP A 69 -5.14 10.40 0.61
C ASP A 69 -3.75 10.12 0.02
N ILE A 70 -3.14 11.11 -0.65
CA ILE A 70 -1.75 11.08 -1.09
C ILE A 70 -0.94 12.08 -0.27
N VAL A 71 -0.09 11.56 0.61
CA VAL A 71 0.82 12.36 1.44
C VAL A 71 2.22 12.28 0.85
N VAL A 72 2.82 13.43 0.53
CA VAL A 72 4.19 13.51 0.02
C VAL A 72 5.06 14.29 1.00
N ARG A 73 6.25 13.76 1.29
CA ARG A 73 7.27 14.36 2.15
C ARG A 73 8.56 14.50 1.37
N ARG A 74 8.88 15.74 1.02
CA ARG A 74 10.06 16.10 0.23
C ARG A 74 11.31 16.07 1.11
N HIS A 75 12.44 15.66 0.52
CA HIS A 75 13.73 15.76 1.20
C HIS A 75 14.11 17.23 1.39
N ARG A 76 14.56 17.61 2.59
CA ARG A 76 14.79 19.03 2.95
C ARG A 76 16.00 19.65 2.26
N ASP A 77 17.07 18.87 2.10
CA ASP A 77 18.30 19.34 1.47
C ASP A 77 18.69 18.38 0.35
N LEU A 78 18.46 18.82 -0.90
CA LEU A 78 18.83 18.05 -2.09
C LEU A 78 20.32 18.18 -2.43
N LYS A 79 21.01 19.21 -1.90
CA LYS A 79 22.43 19.46 -2.18
C LYS A 79 23.36 18.58 -1.35
N LYS A 80 22.91 18.15 -0.16
CA LYS A 80 23.62 17.20 0.71
C LYS A 80 23.26 15.74 0.45
N ARG A 81 22.37 15.49 -0.52
CA ARG A 81 21.85 14.17 -0.85
C ARG A 81 22.92 13.30 -1.49
N LYS A 82 23.01 12.02 -1.12
CA LYS A 82 23.76 11.03 -1.92
C LYS A 82 23.02 10.73 -3.22
N ARG A 83 23.73 10.26 -4.24
CA ARG A 83 23.14 9.94 -5.55
C ARG A 83 21.95 8.98 -5.44
N GLU A 84 22.09 7.93 -4.64
CA GLU A 84 21.08 6.86 -4.48
C GLU A 84 19.93 7.22 -3.53
N GLU A 85 20.09 8.28 -2.73
CA GLU A 85 19.06 8.70 -1.80
C GLU A 85 17.82 9.25 -2.54
N PRO A 86 16.62 8.97 -2.02
CA PRO A 86 15.39 9.44 -2.64
C PRO A 86 15.22 10.95 -2.50
N VAL A 87 14.49 11.55 -3.46
CA VAL A 87 14.13 12.98 -3.43
C VAL A 87 12.89 13.26 -2.58
N ALA A 88 12.04 12.25 -2.41
CA ALA A 88 10.83 12.34 -1.63
C ALA A 88 10.35 10.95 -1.20
N HIS A 89 9.60 10.93 -0.11
CA HIS A 89 8.82 9.79 0.34
C HIS A 89 7.35 10.13 0.31
N GLY A 90 6.49 9.13 0.29
CA GLY A 90 5.05 9.37 0.38
C GLY A 90 4.29 8.18 0.92
N SER A 91 3.00 8.41 1.11
CA SER A 91 2.03 7.37 1.42
C SER A 91 0.78 7.61 0.60
N LEU A 92 0.24 6.52 0.04
CA LEU A 92 -1.01 6.50 -0.70
C LEU A 92 -1.99 5.62 0.06
N PHE A 93 -3.18 6.15 0.36
CA PHE A 93 -4.26 5.41 1.01
C PHE A 93 -5.38 5.14 0.01
N ILE A 94 -5.80 3.88 -0.10
CA ILE A 94 -6.97 3.48 -0.88
C ILE A 94 -8.03 3.01 0.11
N ARG A 95 -9.13 3.75 0.21
CA ARG A 95 -10.23 3.48 1.16
C ARG A 95 -11.48 2.93 0.46
N ASP A 96 -11.74 3.38 -0.76
CA ASP A 96 -12.82 2.83 -1.55
C ASP A 96 -12.39 1.50 -2.15
N LEU A 97 -12.82 0.41 -1.50
CA LEU A 97 -12.59 -0.97 -1.93
C LEU A 97 -13.89 -1.61 -2.44
N GLY A 98 -14.98 -0.85 -2.56
CA GLY A 98 -16.29 -1.37 -2.95
C GLY A 98 -16.31 -1.95 -4.37
N PHE A 99 -15.35 -1.59 -5.21
CA PHE A 99 -15.18 -2.16 -6.55
C PHE A 99 -14.79 -3.65 -6.55
N LEU A 100 -14.30 -4.19 -5.42
CA LEU A 100 -13.99 -5.61 -5.25
C LEU A 100 -15.24 -6.44 -4.96
N GLU A 101 -16.28 -5.81 -4.39
CA GLU A 101 -17.58 -6.43 -4.26
C GLU A 101 -18.19 -6.57 -5.66
N GLY A 102 -18.21 -7.79 -6.20
CA GLY A 102 -18.86 -8.06 -7.48
C GLY A 102 -20.31 -7.57 -7.50
N LYS A 103 -20.86 -7.27 -8.67
CA LYS A 103 -22.27 -6.88 -8.81
C LYS A 103 -23.14 -7.89 -8.06
N LYS A 104 -23.75 -7.45 -6.94
CA LYS A 104 -24.65 -8.24 -6.08
C LYS A 104 -25.85 -8.73 -6.90
N GLY A 105 -25.68 -9.81 -7.65
CA GLY A 105 -26.76 -10.65 -8.10
C GLY A 105 -27.33 -11.34 -6.88
N LYS A 106 -28.59 -11.03 -6.52
CA LYS A 106 -29.32 -11.67 -5.43
C LYS A 106 -29.25 -13.21 -5.54
N LYS A 107 -28.27 -13.84 -4.89
CA LYS A 107 -28.33 -15.24 -4.50
C LYS A 107 -27.58 -15.38 -3.18
N LYS A 108 -28.34 -15.38 -2.09
CA LYS A 108 -27.88 -15.84 -0.78
C LYS A 108 -27.60 -17.34 -0.90
N VAL A 109 -26.39 -17.71 -1.31
CA VAL A 109 -25.93 -19.10 -1.23
C VAL A 109 -24.51 -19.06 -0.66
N ASP A 110 -24.45 -19.21 0.66
CA ASP A 110 -23.24 -19.47 1.46
C ASP A 110 -22.24 -18.30 1.65
N GLY A 111 -22.56 -17.40 2.58
CA GLY A 111 -21.79 -16.17 2.84
C GLY A 111 -20.33 -16.39 3.25
N GLU A 112 -19.98 -17.54 3.82
CA GLU A 112 -18.58 -17.82 4.20
C GLU A 112 -17.70 -18.11 2.96
N ARG A 113 -18.25 -18.78 1.95
CA ARG A 113 -17.54 -19.01 0.67
C ARG A 113 -17.35 -17.71 -0.09
N ASP A 114 -18.31 -16.80 -0.03
CA ASP A 114 -18.23 -15.48 -0.67
C ASP A 114 -17.14 -14.59 -0.03
N VAL A 115 -16.99 -14.62 1.30
CA VAL A 115 -15.93 -13.84 2.00
C VAL A 115 -14.54 -14.34 1.63
N LYS A 116 -14.30 -15.66 1.65
CA LYS A 116 -13.00 -16.25 1.26
C LYS A 116 -12.64 -15.95 -0.19
N GLU A 117 -13.61 -15.95 -1.09
CA GLU A 117 -13.37 -15.57 -2.50
C GLU A 117 -13.01 -14.08 -2.63
N LEU A 118 -13.67 -13.20 -1.88
CA LEU A 118 -13.37 -11.77 -1.84
C LEU A 118 -11.99 -11.50 -1.24
N GLU A 119 -11.59 -12.19 -0.18
CA GLU A 119 -10.24 -12.13 0.39
C GLU A 119 -9.17 -12.47 -0.65
N LYS A 120 -9.37 -13.57 -1.39
CA LYS A 120 -8.44 -13.97 -2.45
C LYS A 120 -8.34 -12.91 -3.54
N LYS A 121 -9.48 -12.38 -4.00
CA LYS A 121 -9.52 -11.29 -5.00
C LYS A 121 -8.81 -10.04 -4.48
N PHE A 122 -9.00 -9.69 -3.21
CA PHE A 122 -8.35 -8.55 -2.58
C PHE A 122 -6.82 -8.73 -2.53
N ILE A 123 -6.33 -9.90 -2.09
CA ILE A 123 -4.90 -10.21 -2.04
C ILE A 123 -4.28 -10.16 -3.45
N ASP A 124 -4.91 -10.80 -4.42
CA ASP A 124 -4.44 -10.82 -5.82
C ASP A 124 -4.42 -9.41 -6.43
N TRP A 125 -5.50 -8.64 -6.25
CA TRP A 125 -5.58 -7.26 -6.73
C TRP A 125 -4.49 -6.38 -6.09
N ARG A 126 -4.28 -6.49 -4.78
CA ARG A 126 -3.25 -5.73 -4.05
C ARG A 126 -1.84 -6.07 -4.54
N ARG A 127 -1.57 -7.34 -4.81
CA ARG A 127 -0.29 -7.78 -5.41
C ARG A 127 -0.08 -7.13 -6.77
N VAL A 128 -1.07 -7.24 -7.66
CA VAL A 128 -1.03 -6.65 -9.02
C VAL A 128 -0.87 -5.12 -8.96
N LEU A 129 -1.54 -4.45 -8.03
CA LEU A 129 -1.40 -3.01 -7.79
C LEU A 129 0.05 -2.63 -7.50
N VAL A 130 0.69 -3.32 -6.56
CA VAL A 130 2.09 -3.06 -6.20
C VAL A 130 3.02 -3.37 -7.37
N GLU A 131 2.84 -4.51 -8.04
CA GLU A 131 3.64 -4.90 -9.20
C GLU A 131 3.57 -3.89 -10.34
N LYS A 132 2.37 -3.36 -10.63
CA LYS A 132 2.16 -2.37 -11.70
C LYS A 132 2.70 -0.99 -11.36
N MET A 133 2.59 -0.56 -10.10
CA MET A 133 3.05 0.76 -9.69
C MET A 133 4.55 0.81 -9.38
N ASN A 134 5.12 -0.29 -8.92
CA ASN A 134 6.53 -0.33 -8.56
C ASN A 134 7.40 -0.27 -9.82
N GLY A 135 8.32 0.69 -9.85
CA GLY A 135 9.26 0.89 -10.95
C GLY A 135 8.77 1.77 -12.08
N ILE A 136 7.55 2.34 -12.02
CA ILE A 136 7.09 3.25 -13.06
C ILE A 136 7.97 4.50 -13.15
N GLU A 137 8.17 4.98 -14.38
CA GLU A 137 8.85 6.23 -14.64
C GLU A 137 7.83 7.36 -14.75
N LEU A 138 8.09 8.46 -14.03
CA LEU A 138 7.27 9.67 -14.01
C LEU A 138 8.08 10.81 -14.62
N ASN A 139 7.46 11.60 -15.49
CA ASN A 139 8.06 12.82 -16.01
C ASN A 139 7.34 14.03 -15.40
N LEU A 140 8.03 14.73 -14.49
CA LEU A 140 7.50 15.89 -13.78
C LEU A 140 8.37 17.10 -14.12
N GLU A 141 7.75 18.16 -14.63
CA GLU A 141 8.44 19.36 -15.12
C GLU A 141 9.62 19.09 -16.09
N GLY A 142 9.59 18.00 -16.87
CA GLY A 142 10.68 17.60 -17.76
C GLY A 142 11.80 16.78 -17.10
N VAL A 143 11.70 16.49 -15.80
CA VAL A 143 12.64 15.66 -15.05
C VAL A 143 12.06 14.25 -14.88
N LYS A 144 12.87 13.24 -15.17
CA LYS A 144 12.48 11.83 -15.01
C LYS A 144 12.74 11.33 -13.60
N TYR A 145 11.74 10.70 -13.00
CA TYR A 145 11.77 10.06 -11.70
C TYR A 145 11.37 8.59 -11.82
N LYS A 146 11.88 7.76 -10.92
CA LYS A 146 11.46 6.38 -10.75
C LYS A 146 10.72 6.25 -9.42
N LEU A 147 9.52 5.70 -9.47
CA LEU A 147 8.72 5.40 -8.29
C LEU A 147 9.04 3.99 -7.79
N SER A 148 9.33 3.85 -6.51
CA SER A 148 9.31 2.57 -5.81
C SER A 148 8.10 2.52 -4.89
N VAL A 149 7.38 1.40 -4.93
CA VAL A 149 6.15 1.20 -4.16
C VAL A 149 6.26 -0.09 -3.37
N VAL A 150 5.95 0.00 -2.08
CA VAL A 150 5.99 -1.14 -1.16
C VAL A 150 4.71 -1.19 -0.34
N LEU A 151 4.13 -2.38 -0.21
CA LEU A 151 3.12 -2.66 0.80
C LEU A 151 3.82 -2.79 2.16
N PRO A 152 3.49 -1.96 3.16
CA PRO A 152 4.10 -2.08 4.48
C PRO A 152 3.71 -3.43 5.10
N VAL A 153 4.64 -4.02 5.85
CA VAL A 153 4.44 -5.32 6.52
C VAL A 153 3.19 -5.32 7.41
N SER A 154 2.87 -4.18 8.04
CA SER A 154 1.64 -4.01 8.84
C SER A 154 0.35 -4.27 8.08
N ASP A 155 0.36 -4.08 6.76
CA ASP A 155 -0.80 -4.27 5.90
C ASP A 155 -0.75 -5.65 5.19
N ASP A 156 0.21 -6.51 5.52
CA ASP A 156 0.39 -7.86 4.97
C ASP A 156 0.34 -8.94 6.06
N PHE A 157 -0.88 -9.31 6.46
CA PHE A 157 -1.12 -10.27 7.53
C PHE A 157 -0.47 -11.64 7.26
N GLU A 158 -0.51 -12.15 6.03
CA GLU A 158 0.09 -13.45 5.70
C GLU A 158 1.60 -13.44 5.91
N ARG A 159 2.26 -12.36 5.49
CA ARG A 159 3.69 -12.17 5.73
C ARG A 159 4.00 -12.04 7.21
N VAL A 160 3.24 -11.24 7.96
CA VAL A 160 3.42 -11.10 9.41
C VAL A 160 3.24 -12.44 10.11
N LYS A 161 2.19 -13.18 9.76
CA LYS A 161 1.91 -14.50 10.31
C LYS A 161 3.06 -15.46 10.04
N LYS A 162 3.56 -15.49 8.80
CA LYS A 162 4.71 -16.33 8.42
C LYS A 162 5.97 -15.94 9.17
N ASP A 163 6.31 -14.65 9.22
CA ASP A 163 7.48 -14.14 9.95
C ASP A 163 7.39 -14.51 11.44
N TRP A 164 6.18 -14.45 12.02
CA TRP A 164 5.91 -14.86 13.39
C TRP A 164 6.03 -16.38 13.59
N GLU A 165 5.43 -17.19 12.72
CA GLU A 165 5.54 -18.66 12.74
C GLU A 165 6.99 -19.13 12.59
N GLU A 166 7.75 -18.53 11.67
CA GLU A 166 9.19 -18.81 11.49
C GLU A 166 10.00 -18.41 12.72
N PHE A 167 9.71 -17.23 13.31
CA PHE A 167 10.37 -16.80 14.54
C PHE A 167 10.15 -17.80 15.68
N TYR A 168 8.95 -18.37 15.85
CA TYR A 168 8.72 -19.35 16.91
C TYR A 168 9.17 -20.77 16.56
N ALA A 169 9.12 -21.16 15.28
CA ALA A 169 9.59 -22.47 14.82
C ALA A 169 11.12 -22.59 14.87
N PHE A 170 11.85 -21.50 14.65
CA PHE A 170 13.31 -21.51 14.54
C PHE A 170 14.04 -20.62 15.58
N GLY A 171 13.35 -19.67 16.23
CA GLY A 171 13.94 -18.73 17.20
C GLY A 171 14.17 -19.31 18.60
N ASN A 172 13.73 -20.54 18.88
CA ASN A 172 14.11 -21.29 20.08
C ASN A 172 15.39 -22.14 19.91
N LEU A 173 16.10 -22.05 18.78
CA LEU A 173 17.30 -22.84 18.48
C LEU A 173 18.59 -22.01 18.33
N GLY A 174 18.77 -20.95 19.14
CA GLY A 174 20.08 -20.31 19.19
C GLY A 174 20.21 -18.94 19.86
N PHE A 175 19.56 -18.68 21.00
CA PHE A 175 20.15 -17.77 21.99
C PHE A 175 20.86 -18.63 23.04
N ILE A 176 21.98 -19.24 22.63
CA ILE A 176 23.00 -19.68 23.59
C ILE A 176 23.90 -18.47 23.77
N ASP A 177 23.93 -18.00 25.01
CA ASP A 177 24.73 -16.91 25.55
C ASP A 177 26.12 -16.81 24.92
N PHE A 178 26.40 -15.69 24.24
CA PHE A 178 27.76 -15.15 24.24
C PHE A 178 27.91 -14.25 25.47
N VAL A 179 28.07 -14.91 26.62
CA VAL A 179 28.72 -14.37 27.81
C VAL A 179 29.84 -15.33 28.19
N GLN A 180 31.06 -15.07 27.72
CA GLN A 180 32.27 -14.94 28.54
C GLN A 180 33.56 -14.89 27.70
N LEU A 181 34.39 -13.91 28.09
CA LEU A 181 35.82 -13.65 27.80
C LEU A 181 36.17 -12.95 26.48
#